data_AF-A0A922WIN2-F1
#
_entry.id   AF-A0A922WIN2-F1
#
_cell.length_a   1.000
_cell.length_b   1.000
_cell.length_c   1.000
_cell.angle_alpha   90.00
_cell.angle_beta   90.00
_cell.angle_gamma   90.00
#
_symmetry.space_group_name_H-M   'P 1'
#
loop_
_entity.id
_entity.type
_entity.pdbx_description
1 polymer ?
#
loop_
_entity_poly.entity_id
_entity_poly.type
_entity_poly.pdbx_seq_one_letter_code
_entity_poly.pdbx_strand_id
1 'polypeptide(L)'
;MDVQELSEVLELESPRPRKRKRRPRTSTPEGGYVCHSCGEEIIVPIDLSQGSEQEYVEDCPVCCSPNVITVEIEPDGQFRVDARPE
;
A
#
# COMPACT_ATOMS: atom_id res chain seq x y z
N MET A 1 -31.77 27.88 16.22
CA MET A 1 -31.84 27.18 14.92
C MET A 1 -30.57 27.56 14.20
N ASP A 2 -29.46 27.02 14.68
CA ASP A 2 -28.13 27.22 14.12
C ASP A 2 -27.68 25.81 13.77
N VAL A 3 -27.71 25.55 12.47
CA VAL A 3 -27.55 24.25 11.85
C VAL A 3 -26.21 24.27 11.12
N GLN A 4 -25.36 23.30 11.50
CA GLN A 4 -24.11 22.82 10.87
C GLN A 4 -22.85 23.68 11.12
N GLU A 5 -21.78 23.30 11.83
CA GLU A 5 -21.19 22.00 12.23
C GLU A 5 -21.39 20.87 11.22
N LEU A 6 -20.45 20.73 10.26
CA LEU A 6 -20.04 19.45 9.63
C LEU A 6 -19.14 19.73 8.41
N SER A 7 -17.82 19.67 8.61
CA SER A 7 -16.90 19.16 7.58
C SER A 7 -15.62 18.58 8.19
N GLU A 8 -15.77 17.90 9.34
CA GLU A 8 -14.96 16.71 9.62
C GLU A 8 -15.54 15.61 8.73
N VAL A 9 -14.78 15.15 7.73
CA VAL A 9 -14.79 13.78 7.13
C VAL A 9 -14.21 13.83 5.72
N LEU A 10 -12.93 13.50 5.61
CA LEU A 10 -12.35 12.54 4.64
C LEU A 10 -10.84 12.54 4.87
N GLU A 11 -10.47 12.15 6.10
CA GLU A 11 -9.25 11.40 6.31
C GLU A 11 -9.32 10.19 5.38
N LEU A 12 -8.73 10.32 4.19
CA LEU A 12 -8.40 9.19 3.34
C LEU A 12 -7.24 8.44 4.03
N GLU A 13 -7.48 7.96 5.26
CA GLU A 13 -6.73 6.83 5.80
C GLU A 13 -7.07 5.65 4.91
N SER A 14 -6.23 5.43 3.90
CA SER A 14 -6.29 4.29 3.00
C SER A 14 -6.68 3.03 3.78
N PRO A 15 -7.76 2.33 3.40
CA PRO A 15 -8.32 1.25 4.20
C PRO A 15 -7.27 0.16 4.40
N ARG A 16 -6.87 -0.02 5.65
CA ARG A 16 -5.87 -1.03 6.06
C ARG A 16 -6.41 -2.42 5.70
N PRO A 17 -5.78 -3.20 4.80
CA PRO A 17 -6.27 -4.54 4.47
C PRO A 17 -6.08 -5.48 5.67
N ARG A 18 -7.14 -5.70 6.45
CA ARG A 18 -7.17 -6.66 7.57
C ARG A 18 -7.21 -8.11 7.04
N LYS A 19 -6.06 -8.74 6.78
CA LYS A 19 -6.02 -10.17 6.38
C LYS A 19 -6.26 -11.08 7.61
N ARG A 20 -7.38 -11.82 7.58
CA ARG A 20 -7.76 -12.87 8.55
C ARG A 20 -6.70 -13.99 8.57
N LYS A 21 -6.21 -14.35 9.76
CA LYS A 21 -5.19 -15.39 9.98
C LYS A 21 -5.65 -16.77 9.48
N ARG A 22 -5.16 -17.21 8.32
CA ARG A 22 -5.15 -18.62 7.90
C ARG A 22 -3.71 -19.13 7.88
N ARG A 23 -3.48 -20.34 8.43
CA ARG A 23 -2.17 -21.00 8.55
C ARG A 23 -1.46 -21.08 7.18
N PRO A 24 -0.23 -20.53 6.98
CA PRO A 24 0.41 -20.56 5.68
C PRO A 24 1.30 -21.81 5.51
N ARG A 25 1.13 -22.45 4.35
CA ARG A 25 2.24 -23.06 3.62
C ARG A 25 3.03 -21.89 3.03
N THR A 26 4.37 -21.94 3.10
CA THR A 26 5.34 -20.92 2.68
C THR A 26 4.84 -20.05 1.51
N SER A 27 4.31 -18.87 1.81
CA SER A 27 3.77 -17.92 0.83
C SER A 27 4.47 -16.59 1.03
N THR A 28 5.09 -16.06 -0.03
CA THR A 28 5.66 -14.70 -0.04
C THR A 28 4.56 -13.70 0.36
N PRO A 29 4.84 -12.74 1.26
CA PRO A 29 3.86 -11.71 1.59
C PRO A 29 3.52 -10.88 0.36
N GLU A 30 2.28 -10.40 0.29
CA GLU A 30 1.78 -9.56 -0.81
C GLU A 30 1.23 -8.26 -0.20
N GLY A 31 1.68 -7.13 -0.73
CA GLY A 31 1.22 -5.79 -0.41
C GLY A 31 0.47 -5.15 -1.57
N GLY A 32 -0.17 -4.01 -1.33
CA GLY A 32 -0.88 -3.30 -2.37
C GLY A 32 -0.76 -1.79 -2.21
N TYR A 33 -0.74 -1.08 -3.34
CA TYR A 33 -0.70 0.37 -3.43
C TYR A 33 -1.71 0.87 -4.47
N VAL A 34 -2.06 2.15 -4.42
CA VAL A 34 -2.93 2.79 -5.41
C VAL A 34 -2.06 3.59 -6.38
N CYS A 35 -2.22 3.36 -7.68
CA CYS A 35 -1.49 4.13 -8.68
C CYS A 35 -1.93 5.59 -8.70
N HIS A 36 -0.97 6.51 -8.73
CA HIS A 36 -1.23 7.96 -8.74
C HIS A 36 -1.83 8.46 -10.05
N SER A 37 -1.53 7.78 -11.16
CA SER A 37 -1.98 8.19 -12.48
C SER A 37 -3.39 7.70 -12.82
N CYS A 38 -3.69 6.42 -12.57
CA CYS A 38 -4.97 5.83 -12.97
C CYS A 38 -5.91 5.51 -11.79
N GLY A 39 -5.42 5.53 -10.54
CA GLY A 39 -6.21 5.21 -9.36
C GLY A 39 -6.49 3.73 -9.14
N GLU A 40 -5.87 2.82 -9.89
CA GLU A 40 -6.03 1.38 -9.72
C GLU A 40 -5.28 0.85 -8.48
N GLU A 41 -5.88 -0.11 -7.78
CA GLU A 41 -5.20 -0.87 -6.73
C GLU A 41 -4.31 -1.97 -7.35
N ILE A 42 -3.00 -1.83 -7.16
CA ILE A 42 -1.99 -2.78 -7.67
C ILE A 42 -1.50 -3.64 -6.50
N ILE A 43 -1.44 -4.95 -6.71
CA ILE A 43 -0.93 -5.93 -5.74
C ILE A 43 0.45 -6.41 -6.17
N VAL A 44 1.42 -6.31 -5.27
CA VAL A 44 2.83 -6.67 -5.51
C VAL A 44 3.34 -7.67 -4.48
N PRO A 45 4.20 -8.63 -4.88
CA PRO A 45 4.89 -9.49 -3.94
C PRO A 45 5.95 -8.68 -3.17
N ILE A 46 6.01 -8.87 -1.86
CA ILE A 46 6.98 -8.22 -0.99
C ILE A 46 8.15 -9.17 -0.73
N ASP A 47 9.33 -8.77 -1.19
CA ASP A 47 10.55 -9.51 -0.93
C ASP A 47 11.14 -9.10 0.42
N LEU A 48 11.13 -10.00 1.40
CA LEU A 48 11.68 -9.71 2.72
C LEU A 48 13.22 -9.82 2.77
N SER A 49 13.88 -10.18 1.67
CA SER A 49 15.33 -10.39 1.66
C SER A 49 16.12 -9.09 1.46
N GLN A 50 15.48 -8.04 0.94
CA GLN A 50 16.12 -6.74 0.68
C GLN A 50 16.24 -5.82 1.92
N GLY A 51 15.80 -6.27 3.10
CA GLY A 51 15.90 -5.49 4.33
C GLY A 51 14.56 -4.91 4.79
N SER A 52 14.61 -4.08 5.84
CA SER A 52 13.42 -3.52 6.50
C SER A 52 12.84 -2.30 5.79
N GLU A 53 13.61 -1.62 4.95
CA GLU A 53 13.19 -0.47 4.15
C GLU A 53 13.64 -0.72 2.73
N GLN A 54 12.70 -0.62 1.79
CA GLN A 54 12.94 -0.87 0.37
C GLN A 54 12.29 0.24 -0.44
N GLU A 55 13.00 0.72 -1.45
CA GLU A 55 12.48 1.68 -2.41
C GLU A 55 12.85 1.22 -3.82
N TYR A 56 11.86 1.09 -4.69
CA TYR A 56 12.06 0.69 -6.08
C TYR A 56 11.01 1.32 -6.98
N VAL A 57 11.33 1.46 -8.26
CA VAL A 57 10.39 1.97 -9.26
C VAL A 57 9.69 0.79 -9.93
N GLU A 58 8.37 0.86 -10.03
CA GLU A 58 7.54 -0.09 -10.74
C GLU A 58 6.53 0.62 -11.65
N ASP A 59 6.42 0.17 -12.89
CA ASP A 59 5.41 0.67 -13.83
C ASP A 59 4.03 0.10 -13.51
N CYS A 60 3.01 0.97 -13.50
CA CYS A 60 1.63 0.53 -13.33
C CYS A 60 1.22 -0.38 -14.50
N PRO A 61 0.75 -1.63 -14.26
CA PRO A 61 0.36 -2.55 -15.32
C PRO A 61 -0.89 -2.11 -16.10
N VAL A 62 -1.62 -1.11 -15.60
CA VAL A 62 -2.83 -0.56 -16.24
C VAL A 62 -2.52 0.62 -17.14
N CYS A 63 -1.68 1.57 -16.69
CA CYS A 63 -1.45 2.84 -17.39
C CYS A 63 0.00 3.12 -17.77
N CYS A 64 0.92 2.19 -17.50
CA CYS A 64 2.36 2.30 -17.80
C CYS A 64 3.03 3.57 -17.23
N SER A 65 2.48 4.13 -16.14
CA SER A 65 3.11 5.24 -15.44
C SER A 65 4.04 4.70 -14.36
N PRO A 66 5.27 5.21 -14.24
CA PRO A 66 6.18 4.80 -13.21
C PRO A 66 5.69 5.27 -11.84
N ASN A 67 5.79 4.40 -10.83
CA ASN A 67 5.55 4.73 -9.43
C ASN A 67 6.78 4.32 -8.62
N VAL A 68 7.25 5.20 -7.75
CA VAL A 68 8.24 4.84 -6.72
C VAL A 68 7.47 4.17 -5.59
N ILE A 69 7.75 2.89 -5.36
CA ILE A 69 7.15 2.06 -4.33
C ILE A 69 8.07 2.04 -3.13
N THR A 70 7.53 2.39 -1.96
CA THR A 70 8.25 2.33 -0.69
C THR A 70 7.63 1.23 0.17
N VAL A 71 8.46 0.30 0.65
CA VAL A 71 8.05 -0.79 1.52
C VAL A 71 8.80 -0.67 2.84
N GLU A 72 8.04 -0.54 3.93
CA GLU A 72 8.55 -0.51 5.30
C GLU A 72 8.10 -1.79 6.02
N ILE A 73 9.04 -2.52 6.62
CA ILE A 73 8.79 -3.75 7.36
C ILE A 73 9.13 -3.52 8.83
N GLU A 74 8.11 -3.65 9.67
CA GLU A 74 8.20 -3.48 11.11
C GLU A 74 8.74 -4.75 11.80
N PRO A 75 9.36 -4.63 12.98
CA PRO A 75 9.91 -5.75 13.73
C PRO A 75 8.89 -6.83 14.12
N ASP A 76 7.59 -6.49 14.19
CA ASP A 76 6.52 -7.44 14.50
C ASP A 76 6.04 -8.23 13.26
N GLY A 77 6.63 -7.97 12.09
CA GLY A 77 6.30 -8.61 10.81
C GLY A 77 5.13 -7.96 10.09
N GLN A 78 4.62 -6.82 10.58
CA GLN A 78 3.78 -5.94 9.78
C GLN A 78 4.61 -5.26 8.70
N PHE A 79 3.97 -4.96 7.58
CA PHE A 79 4.60 -4.19 6.51
C PHE A 79 3.62 -3.18 5.94
N ARG A 80 4.17 -2.07 5.47
CA ARG A 80 3.46 -1.00 4.80
C ARG A 80 4.00 -0.85 3.39
N VAL A 81 3.10 -0.63 2.44
CA VAL A 81 3.44 -0.30 1.06
C VAL A 81 2.80 1.04 0.75
N ASP A 82 3.61 1.94 0.22
CA ASP A 82 3.18 3.24 -0.27
C ASP A 82 3.70 3.43 -1.69
N ALA A 83 3.09 4.34 -2.43
CA ALA A 83 3.52 4.67 -3.77
C ALA A 83 3.58 6.19 -3.90
N ARG A 84 4.44 6.68 -4.78
CA ARG A 84 4.49 8.10 -5.17
C ARG A 84 4.86 8.21 -6.66
N PRO A 85 4.51 9.31 -7.33
CA PRO A 85 5.01 9.55 -8.69
C PRO A 85 6.55 9.65 -8.67
N GLU A 86 7.19 9.08 -9.69
CA GLU A 86 8.62 9.27 -9.96
C GLU A 86 8.92 10.67 -10.51
#